data_AF-A0A8H4PKS4-F1
#
_entry.id   AF-A0A8H4PKS4-F1
#
_cell.length_a   1.000
_cell.length_b   1.000
_cell.length_c   1.000
_cell.angle_alpha   90.00
_cell.angle_beta   90.00
_cell.angle_gamma   90.00
#
_symmetry.space_group_name_H-M   'P 1'
#
loop_
_entity.id
_entity.type
_entity.pdbx_description
1 polymer ?
#
loop_
_entity_poly.entity_id
_entity_poly.type
_entity_poly.pdbx_seq_one_letter_code
_entity_poly.pdbx_strand_id
1 'polypeptide(L)'
;MSGLEPLAALGLACNIMQMITFTGETISICRRIYNDGQPDSGLHDYSQRLLRTSESLRDIISRSTGNLSLDDHALRNSAARCINVADNLMKEMESLSIPRSQNGLRSSLRQGVKMIFHKPRLERLENDLRNIQSAMHTQLLVRTLDRLDVSAIQQQGAVAESRRLLDDTLRQYSAKHDNFAKENLETRDQLLKAVTAATARMEEHITRELSKHSQSIQGQMGTIAIHTQQHATNFKEWANSAAEETAYERILQSLKFDSMEERRNQICENYPKTFGWIYAPRPQKPTTSERSESQGSSSTDEADNKSSRLGPSEAGWGWDSFTDWLRSEDPVYWISGKPGSGKSTLMKFISSNPQTQAGLNEWQPGTRILSHYFWKAGSQLQHSVKGFLSSLVYQIFRQDRSAALAYLQQTPGLSHHLSSTSDWGMGQLKSFLLGYIRQSTTPICIFVDGLDELVPQHDIHDLLCLLDDLLGLGLKLCVSSRPERVFKNHLRHHKTLKMHDLVEPDIAEYARGTLCRAISPTYQEFDITSLVKSIIDKAEGVFLWVVLVSKSLVRGIENGDSNGELQQRLNSMPSDLMLLYKDMWQRSNEDHEIYKTKSYWYFNIYLV
;
A
#
# COMPACT_ATOMS: atom_id res chain seq x y z
N MET A 1 25.24 98.73 66.69
CA MET A 1 26.41 99.41 66.11
C MET A 1 25.95 100.76 65.56
N SER A 2 26.06 101.82 66.36
CA SER A 2 25.64 103.19 66.01
C SER A 2 26.88 104.04 65.69
N GLY A 3 27.49 103.80 64.53
CA GLY A 3 28.48 104.68 63.91
C GLY A 3 27.84 105.43 62.75
N LEU A 4 28.45 106.53 62.29
CA LEU A 4 28.04 107.18 61.03
C LEU A 4 27.88 106.11 59.94
N GLU A 5 26.75 106.12 59.23
CA GLU A 5 26.53 105.19 58.12
C GLU A 5 27.77 105.16 57.22
N PRO A 6 28.24 103.99 56.77
CA PRO A 6 29.53 103.86 56.10
C PRO A 6 29.73 104.84 54.92
N LEU A 7 28.65 105.18 54.21
CA LEU A 7 28.68 106.20 53.16
C LEU A 7 28.86 107.63 53.69
N ALA A 8 28.27 107.97 54.84
CA ALA A 8 28.38 109.30 55.44
C ALA A 8 29.80 109.57 55.98
N ALA A 9 30.45 108.55 56.57
CA ALA A 9 31.85 108.64 57.01
C ALA A 9 32.84 108.82 55.83
N LEU A 10 32.58 108.13 54.71
CA LEU A 10 33.35 108.29 53.47
C LEU A 10 33.15 109.69 52.86
N GLY A 11 31.91 110.20 52.87
CA GLY A 11 31.60 111.55 52.39
C GLY A 11 32.31 112.66 53.18
N LEU A 12 32.40 112.51 54.51
CA LEU A 12 33.15 113.44 55.37
C LEU A 12 34.65 113.43 55.06
N ALA A 13 35.25 112.25 54.89
CA ALA A 13 36.65 112.09 54.53
C ALA A 13 37.02 112.80 53.21
N CYS A 14 36.17 112.69 52.18
CA CYS A 14 36.39 113.34 50.89
C CYS A 14 36.38 114.88 50.97
N ASN A 15 35.46 115.45 51.76
CA ASN A 15 35.37 116.90 51.92
C ASN A 15 36.60 117.49 52.65
N ILE A 16 37.12 116.78 53.65
CA ILE A 16 38.37 117.18 54.35
C ILE A 16 39.54 117.21 53.37
N MET A 17 39.65 116.21 52.50
CA MET A 17 40.72 116.13 51.50
C MET A 17 40.65 117.29 50.49
N GLN A 18 39.43 117.67 50.06
CA GLN A 18 39.24 118.83 49.19
C GLN A 18 39.69 120.13 49.87
N MET A 19 39.34 120.31 51.16
CA MET A 19 39.75 121.50 51.92
C MET A 19 41.27 121.62 52.10
N ILE A 20 41.96 120.51 52.38
CA ILE A 20 43.43 120.45 52.43
C ILE A 20 44.01 120.90 51.09
N THR A 21 43.48 120.40 49.98
CA THR A 21 44.01 120.71 48.65
C THR A 21 43.91 122.22 48.35
N PHE A 22 42.73 122.82 48.51
CA PHE A 22 42.51 124.24 48.21
C PHE A 22 43.25 125.19 49.16
N THR A 23 43.37 124.84 50.45
CA THR A 23 44.14 125.63 51.42
C THR A 23 45.62 125.65 51.05
N GLY A 24 46.18 124.51 50.64
CA GLY A 24 47.57 124.40 50.17
C GLY A 24 47.85 125.24 48.92
N GLU A 25 46.94 125.21 47.95
CA GLU A 25 47.03 126.07 46.75
C GLU A 25 47.04 127.56 47.12
N THR A 26 46.19 127.97 48.06
CA THR A 26 46.08 129.37 48.50
C THR A 26 47.36 129.86 49.21
N ILE A 27 47.96 129.03 50.07
CA ILE A 27 49.28 129.29 50.71
C ILE A 27 50.35 129.52 49.64
N SER A 28 50.36 128.70 48.58
CA SER A 28 51.35 128.80 47.50
C SER A 28 51.27 130.13 46.74
N ILE A 29 50.06 130.68 46.58
CA ILE A 29 49.82 131.94 45.89
C ILE A 29 50.19 133.13 46.78
N CYS A 30 49.79 133.11 48.06
CA CYS A 30 50.22 134.13 49.02
C CYS A 30 51.75 134.23 49.08
N ARG A 31 52.46 133.09 49.07
CA ARG A 31 53.94 133.05 49.04
C ARG A 31 54.53 133.72 47.79
N ARG A 32 53.90 133.58 46.61
CA ARG A 32 54.31 134.26 45.37
C ARG A 32 54.16 135.77 45.46
N ILE A 33 53.01 136.24 45.96
CA ILE A 33 52.76 137.68 46.17
C ILE A 33 53.80 138.29 47.12
N TYR A 34 54.17 137.58 48.19
CA TYR A 34 55.21 138.03 49.12
C TYR A 34 56.61 138.08 48.51
N ASN A 35 56.96 137.24 47.53
CA ASN A 35 58.31 137.23 46.95
C ASN A 35 58.45 138.22 45.77
N ASP A 36 57.41 138.40 44.95
CA ASP A 36 57.51 139.11 43.66
C ASP A 36 56.90 140.53 43.68
N GLY A 37 56.20 140.91 44.76
CA GLY A 37 55.77 142.29 45.04
C GLY A 37 54.67 142.86 44.14
N GLN A 38 54.10 142.08 43.23
CA GLN A 38 53.00 142.46 42.35
C GLN A 38 51.64 142.07 42.97
N PRO A 39 50.67 142.98 43.11
CA PRO A 39 49.33 142.64 43.60
C PRO A 39 48.53 141.92 42.51
N ASP A 40 48.14 140.66 42.76
CA ASP A 40 47.30 139.87 41.85
C ASP A 40 45.82 140.21 42.04
N SER A 41 45.16 140.61 40.94
CA SER A 41 43.73 140.94 40.89
C SER A 41 42.80 139.78 41.30
N GLY A 42 43.30 138.54 41.35
CA GLY A 42 42.53 137.35 41.73
C GLY A 42 42.47 137.00 43.22
N LEU A 43 43.19 137.74 44.10
CA LEU A 43 43.31 137.38 45.53
C LEU A 43 41.96 137.27 46.26
N HIS A 44 40.97 138.07 45.83
CA HIS A 44 39.62 138.06 46.40
C HIS A 44 38.87 136.75 46.09
N ASP A 45 38.98 136.21 44.86
CA ASP A 45 38.27 134.97 44.46
C ASP A 45 38.77 133.75 45.27
N TYR A 46 40.09 133.64 45.48
CA TYR A 46 40.66 132.56 46.29
C TYR A 46 40.28 132.66 47.77
N SER A 47 40.29 133.87 48.34
CA SER A 47 39.82 134.09 49.71
C SER A 47 38.35 133.69 49.86
N GLN A 48 37.51 134.03 48.86
CA GLN A 48 36.08 133.74 48.88
C GLN A 48 35.80 132.24 48.69
N ARG A 49 36.59 131.54 47.86
CA ARG A 49 36.52 130.07 47.70
C ARG A 49 36.95 129.33 48.96
N LEU A 50 38.07 129.73 49.56
CA LEU A 50 38.56 129.16 50.80
C LEU A 50 37.55 129.35 51.93
N LEU A 51 36.91 130.52 52.01
CA LEU A 51 35.83 130.81 52.95
C LEU A 51 34.61 129.91 52.72
N ARG A 52 34.13 129.78 51.47
CA ARG A 52 33.00 128.89 51.13
C ARG A 52 33.26 127.43 51.48
N THR A 53 34.45 126.89 51.17
CA THR A 53 34.80 125.50 51.50
C THR A 53 34.94 125.31 53.00
N SER A 54 35.50 126.28 53.73
CA SER A 54 35.57 126.28 55.19
C SER A 54 34.18 126.29 55.84
N GLU A 55 33.26 127.12 55.34
CA GLU A 55 31.87 127.19 55.81
C GLU A 55 31.10 125.90 55.53
N SER A 56 31.24 125.33 54.32
CA SER A 56 30.60 124.05 53.98
C SER A 56 31.08 122.91 54.88
N LEU A 57 32.39 122.83 55.15
CA LEU A 57 32.94 121.81 56.03
C LEU A 57 32.52 122.04 57.50
N ARG A 58 32.38 123.32 57.92
CA ARG A 58 31.87 123.71 59.25
C ARG A 58 30.40 123.32 59.44
N ASP A 59 29.58 123.41 58.40
CA ASP A 59 28.17 122.98 58.42
C ASP A 59 28.03 121.43 58.49
N ILE A 60 28.88 120.68 57.78
CA ILE A 60 28.88 119.21 57.90
C ILE A 60 29.29 118.77 59.32
N ILE A 61 30.30 119.40 59.92
CA ILE A 61 30.74 119.13 61.29
C ILE A 61 29.66 119.50 62.32
N SER A 62 28.91 120.59 62.11
CA SER A 62 27.87 121.02 63.06
C SER A 62 26.64 120.11 63.03
N ARG A 63 26.29 119.58 61.85
CA ARG A 63 25.21 118.59 61.68
C ARG A 63 25.53 117.23 62.28
N SER A 64 26.81 116.89 62.45
CA SER A 64 27.26 115.58 62.96
C SER A 64 27.45 115.55 64.49
N THR A 65 26.48 116.03 65.28
CA THR A 65 26.59 116.22 66.75
C THR A 65 26.16 115.03 67.62
N GLY A 66 26.07 113.81 67.06
CA GLY A 66 25.74 112.59 67.81
C GLY A 66 26.93 111.96 68.58
N ASN A 67 26.64 111.02 69.51
CA ASN A 67 27.64 110.19 70.20
C ASN A 67 28.42 109.34 69.18
N LEU A 68 29.64 109.78 68.85
CA LEU A 68 30.45 109.23 67.75
C LEU A 68 31.54 108.28 68.27
N SER A 69 31.82 107.24 67.48
CA SER A 69 32.91 106.27 67.71
C SER A 69 34.27 106.96 67.84
N LEU A 70 35.22 106.35 68.57
CA LEU A 70 36.60 106.84 68.74
C LEU A 70 37.25 107.25 67.41
N ASP A 71 37.00 106.49 66.35
CA ASP A 71 37.51 106.75 65.00
C ASP A 71 36.80 107.92 64.31
N ASP A 72 35.49 108.04 64.49
CA ASP A 72 34.70 109.15 63.93
C ASP A 72 35.07 110.48 64.62
N HIS A 73 35.49 110.43 65.88
CA HIS A 73 35.99 111.58 66.64
C HIS A 73 37.34 112.09 66.09
N ALA A 74 38.21 111.20 65.62
CA ALA A 74 39.50 111.54 65.04
C ALA A 74 39.38 112.19 63.64
N LEU A 75 38.45 111.70 62.83
CA LEU A 75 38.06 112.33 61.55
C LEU A 75 37.50 113.74 61.75
N ARG A 76 36.61 113.92 62.73
CA ARG A 76 36.04 115.24 63.07
C ARG A 76 37.08 116.22 63.60
N ASN A 77 38.05 115.73 64.39
CA ASN A 77 39.15 116.55 64.89
C ASN A 77 40.07 117.02 63.75
N SER A 78 40.36 116.15 62.80
CA SER A 78 41.12 116.49 61.58
C SER A 78 40.42 117.57 60.75
N ALA A 79 39.10 117.45 60.61
CA ALA A 79 38.23 118.42 59.94
C ALA A 79 38.27 119.81 60.62
N ALA A 80 38.14 119.87 61.95
CA ALA A 80 38.20 121.11 62.72
C ALA A 80 39.57 121.79 62.65
N ARG A 81 40.66 121.02 62.65
CA ARG A 81 42.02 121.56 62.50
C ARG A 81 42.24 122.16 61.10
N CYS A 82 41.71 121.52 60.05
CA CYS A 82 41.74 122.09 58.69
C CYS A 82 41.04 123.46 58.61
N ILE A 83 39.87 123.60 59.23
CA ILE A 83 39.14 124.88 59.30
C ILE A 83 39.99 125.96 59.98
N ASN A 84 40.65 125.62 61.09
CA ASN A 84 41.47 126.59 61.83
C ASN A 84 42.70 127.04 61.02
N VAL A 85 43.34 126.13 60.28
CA VAL A 85 44.45 126.47 59.37
C VAL A 85 43.96 127.41 58.25
N ALA A 86 42.79 127.15 57.67
CA ALA A 86 42.20 128.02 56.65
C ALA A 86 41.82 129.41 57.19
N ASP A 87 41.22 129.50 58.39
CA ASP A 87 40.85 130.79 59.00
C ASP A 87 42.07 131.67 59.32
N ASN A 88 43.17 131.08 59.78
CA ASN A 88 44.41 131.82 60.04
C ASN A 88 45.06 132.30 58.74
N LEU A 89 44.96 131.52 57.66
CA LEU A 89 45.40 131.93 56.33
C LEU A 89 44.58 133.12 55.81
N MET A 90 43.26 133.11 55.99
CA MET A 90 42.39 134.23 55.58
C MET A 90 42.73 135.54 56.31
N LYS A 91 43.03 135.49 57.62
CA LYS A 91 43.46 136.68 58.39
C LYS A 91 44.78 137.26 57.88
N GLU A 92 45.71 136.40 57.48
CA GLU A 92 46.96 136.85 56.86
C GLU A 92 46.70 137.48 55.48
N MET A 93 45.72 136.97 54.71
CA MET A 93 45.30 137.57 53.43
C MET A 93 44.66 138.97 53.58
N GLU A 94 43.87 139.23 54.62
CA GLU A 94 43.25 140.55 54.86
C GLU A 94 44.29 141.65 55.18
N SER A 95 45.38 141.28 55.84
CA SER A 95 46.48 142.18 56.23
C SER A 95 47.26 142.78 55.03
N LEU A 96 47.07 142.21 53.84
CA LEU A 96 47.64 142.65 52.56
C LEU A 96 46.83 143.78 51.88
N SER A 97 45.67 144.18 52.41
CA SER A 97 44.85 145.28 51.86
C SER A 97 45.12 146.63 52.57
N ILE A 98 45.48 147.69 51.84
CA ILE A 98 45.59 149.07 52.38
C ILE A 98 44.89 150.07 51.43
N PRO A 99 44.09 151.04 51.93
CA PRO A 99 43.42 152.08 51.13
C PRO A 99 44.27 153.36 50.97
N ARG A 100 44.12 154.12 49.87
CA ARG A 100 44.62 155.51 49.81
C ARG A 100 43.91 156.42 48.81
N SER A 101 43.48 157.59 49.33
CA SER A 101 43.07 158.80 48.59
C SER A 101 44.20 159.86 48.63
N GLN A 102 44.18 160.71 47.59
CA GLN A 102 44.90 161.93 47.19
C GLN A 102 46.29 162.37 47.72
N ASN A 103 47.08 162.76 46.71
CA ASN A 103 48.16 163.76 46.58
C ASN A 103 49.56 163.54 47.20
N GLY A 104 50.54 163.47 46.27
CA GLY A 104 51.87 164.07 46.42
C GLY A 104 53.03 163.10 46.60
N LEU A 105 53.88 162.98 45.58
CA LEU A 105 55.08 162.13 45.50
C LEU A 105 55.97 162.14 46.75
N ARG A 106 56.05 160.99 47.43
CA ARG A 106 57.27 160.32 47.95
C ARG A 106 56.85 158.98 48.58
N SER A 107 56.54 158.06 47.67
CA SER A 107 56.31 156.63 47.87
C SER A 107 57.65 155.87 47.90
N SER A 108 57.60 154.59 48.35
CA SER A 108 58.51 153.47 48.03
C SER A 108 59.45 152.86 49.09
N LEU A 109 59.62 153.40 50.31
CA LEU A 109 60.54 152.78 51.29
C LEU A 109 59.90 152.06 52.50
N ARG A 110 58.58 152.11 52.68
CA ARG A 110 57.89 151.42 53.80
C ARG A 110 57.22 150.08 53.46
N GLN A 111 57.15 149.69 52.18
CA GLN A 111 56.53 148.41 51.79
C GLN A 111 57.47 147.19 51.91
N GLY A 112 58.78 147.37 51.77
CA GLY A 112 59.76 146.25 51.79
C GLY A 112 60.01 145.62 53.17
N VAL A 113 59.77 146.34 54.27
CA VAL A 113 60.03 145.82 55.64
C VAL A 113 58.87 144.98 56.18
N LYS A 114 57.64 145.17 55.67
CA LYS A 114 56.47 144.36 56.06
C LYS A 114 56.49 142.96 55.40
N MET A 115 57.24 142.79 54.31
CA MET A 115 57.36 141.53 53.55
C MET A 115 58.21 140.44 54.24
N ILE A 116 59.18 140.81 55.09
CA ILE A 116 60.14 139.84 55.66
C ILE A 116 59.58 139.10 56.90
N PHE A 117 58.57 139.67 57.57
CA PHE A 117 58.07 139.13 58.85
C PHE A 117 57.00 138.02 58.74
N HIS A 118 56.38 137.79 57.57
CA HIS A 118 55.21 136.88 57.47
C HIS A 118 55.53 135.51 56.80
N LYS A 119 56.72 135.35 56.18
CA LYS A 119 57.14 134.12 55.49
C LYS A 119 57.22 132.85 56.38
N PRO A 120 57.71 132.89 57.64
CA PRO A 120 57.77 131.70 58.50
C PRO A 120 56.38 131.18 58.93
N ARG A 121 55.37 132.06 58.97
CA ARG A 121 54.00 131.69 59.35
C ARG A 121 53.30 130.89 58.25
N LEU A 122 53.48 131.25 56.98
CA LEU A 122 52.93 130.48 55.86
C LEU A 122 53.57 129.08 55.76
N GLU A 123 54.87 128.94 56.04
CA GLU A 123 55.54 127.62 56.10
C GLU A 123 55.00 126.74 57.23
N ARG A 124 54.68 127.34 58.39
CA ARG A 124 54.08 126.61 59.52
C ARG A 124 52.67 126.08 59.18
N LEU A 125 51.83 126.92 58.58
CA LEU A 125 50.48 126.54 58.14
C LEU A 125 50.51 125.40 57.09
N GLU A 126 51.48 125.42 56.18
CA GLU A 126 51.65 124.34 55.18
C GLU A 126 52.04 123.01 55.83
N ASN A 127 52.94 123.04 56.82
CA ASN A 127 53.38 121.83 57.52
C ASN A 127 52.26 121.21 58.37
N ASP A 128 51.43 122.05 59.00
CA ASP A 128 50.26 121.60 59.74
C ASP A 128 49.24 120.90 58.81
N LEU A 129 49.08 121.41 57.58
CA LEU A 129 48.20 120.82 56.57
C LEU A 129 48.65 119.41 56.13
N ARG A 130 49.96 119.22 55.89
CA ARG A 130 50.53 117.90 55.50
C ARG A 130 50.36 116.85 56.59
N ASN A 131 50.51 117.24 57.85
CA ASN A 131 50.34 116.33 58.99
C ASN A 131 48.89 115.82 59.11
N ILE A 132 47.90 116.67 58.81
CA ILE A 132 46.49 116.27 58.82
C ILE A 132 46.21 115.23 57.70
N GLN A 133 46.82 115.40 56.53
CA GLN A 133 46.65 114.48 55.40
C GLN A 133 47.14 113.06 55.69
N SER A 134 48.31 112.92 56.33
CA SER A 134 48.89 111.61 56.66
C SER A 134 48.05 110.81 57.67
N ALA A 135 47.46 111.50 58.66
CA ALA A 135 46.58 110.87 59.65
C ALA A 135 45.33 110.25 59.02
N MET A 136 44.74 110.91 58.02
CA MET A 136 43.54 110.42 57.32
C MET A 136 43.76 109.11 56.56
N HIS A 137 44.90 108.94 55.89
CA HIS A 137 45.17 107.74 55.07
C HIS A 137 45.25 106.46 55.92
N THR A 138 45.85 106.55 57.11
CA THR A 138 46.06 105.38 57.97
C THR A 138 44.73 104.82 58.49
N GLN A 139 43.75 105.68 58.74
CA GLN A 139 42.47 105.29 59.35
C GLN A 139 41.54 104.54 58.40
N LEU A 140 41.59 104.82 57.08
CA LEU A 140 40.75 104.15 56.10
C LEU A 140 41.14 102.67 55.90
N LEU A 141 42.41 102.33 56.10
CA LEU A 141 42.95 100.99 55.84
C LEU A 141 42.50 99.96 56.89
N VAL A 142 42.48 100.35 58.17
CA VAL A 142 42.07 99.48 59.29
C VAL A 142 40.63 99.00 59.15
N ARG A 143 39.70 99.88 58.72
CA ARG A 143 38.28 99.53 58.55
C ARG A 143 38.02 98.44 57.50
N THR A 144 38.91 98.27 56.53
CA THR A 144 38.71 97.27 55.46
C THR A 144 39.10 95.85 55.87
N LEU A 145 39.98 95.70 56.87
CA LEU A 145 40.51 94.40 57.27
C LEU A 145 39.56 93.62 58.20
N ASP A 146 38.88 94.28 59.15
CA ASP A 146 37.98 93.63 60.12
C ASP A 146 36.76 92.91 59.49
N ARG A 147 36.39 93.25 58.25
CA ARG A 147 35.17 92.71 57.61
C ARG A 147 35.35 91.36 56.90
N LEU A 148 36.59 90.91 56.66
CA LEU A 148 36.87 89.69 55.91
C LEU A 148 36.80 88.41 56.77
N ASP A 149 37.03 88.49 58.08
CA ASP A 149 37.11 87.29 58.93
C ASP A 149 35.74 86.67 59.29
N VAL A 150 34.66 87.46 59.34
CA VAL A 150 33.35 87.00 59.82
C VAL A 150 32.61 86.13 58.78
N SER A 151 32.88 86.27 57.48
CA SER A 151 32.12 85.58 56.42
C SER A 151 32.63 84.17 56.12
N ALA A 152 33.89 83.84 56.42
CA ALA A 152 34.51 82.55 56.09
C ALA A 152 34.02 81.37 56.96
N ILE A 153 33.62 81.63 58.21
CA ILE A 153 33.31 80.58 59.20
C ILE A 153 31.94 79.91 58.94
N GLN A 154 31.01 80.57 58.26
CA GLN A 154 29.61 80.11 58.15
C GLN A 154 29.35 79.13 56.99
N GLN A 155 30.21 79.06 55.97
CA GLN A 155 30.00 78.17 54.81
C GLN A 155 30.47 76.73 55.01
N GLN A 156 31.38 76.47 55.96
CA GLN A 156 32.03 75.17 56.09
C GLN A 156 31.13 74.07 56.72
N GLY A 157 30.17 74.46 57.56
CA GLY A 157 29.27 73.52 58.25
C GLY A 157 28.25 72.82 57.35
N ALA A 158 27.66 73.53 56.39
CA ALA A 158 26.59 72.99 55.53
C ALA A 158 27.07 71.91 54.54
N VAL A 159 28.34 71.98 54.12
CA VAL A 159 28.92 71.03 53.15
C VAL A 159 29.17 69.66 53.79
N ALA A 160 29.54 69.62 55.07
CA ALA A 160 29.85 68.39 55.78
C ALA A 160 28.60 67.48 55.95
N GLU A 161 27.45 68.08 56.22
CA GLU A 161 26.21 67.33 56.45
C GLU A 161 25.62 66.72 55.17
N SER A 162 25.69 67.45 54.05
CA SER A 162 25.27 66.93 52.73
C SER A 162 26.09 65.71 52.31
N ARG A 163 27.40 65.70 52.59
CA ARG A 163 28.29 64.58 52.26
C ARG A 163 27.92 63.30 53.01
N ARG A 164 27.54 63.42 54.29
CA ARG A 164 27.18 62.26 55.14
C ARG A 164 25.93 61.54 54.64
N LEU A 165 24.89 62.30 54.23
CA LEU A 165 23.65 61.74 53.69
C LEU A 165 23.85 61.01 52.36
N LEU A 166 24.74 61.52 51.51
CA LEU A 166 25.07 60.91 50.23
C LEU A 166 25.75 59.54 50.42
N ASP A 167 26.73 59.46 51.34
CA ASP A 167 27.44 58.22 51.63
C ASP A 167 26.53 57.14 52.20
N ASP A 168 25.59 57.50 53.08
CA ASP A 168 24.65 56.54 53.66
C ASP A 168 23.66 55.99 52.62
N THR A 169 23.19 56.86 51.72
CA THR A 169 22.32 56.45 50.60
C THR A 169 23.05 55.51 49.64
N LEU A 170 24.30 55.83 49.29
CA LEU A 170 25.13 54.98 48.43
C LEU A 170 25.37 53.60 49.03
N ARG A 171 25.63 53.51 50.34
CA ARG A 171 25.80 52.23 51.03
C ARG A 171 24.55 51.37 50.97
N GLN A 172 23.38 51.95 51.26
CA GLN A 172 22.10 51.22 51.21
C GLN A 172 21.77 50.71 49.80
N TYR A 173 22.04 51.52 48.77
CA TYR A 173 21.85 51.09 47.38
C TYR A 173 22.82 49.96 46.99
N SER A 174 24.09 50.04 47.37
CA SER A 174 25.07 48.97 47.07
C SER A 174 24.66 47.64 47.70
N ALA A 175 24.26 47.65 48.98
CA ALA A 175 23.85 46.44 49.69
C ALA A 175 22.58 45.80 49.08
N LYS A 176 21.61 46.61 48.64
CA LYS A 176 20.43 46.10 47.92
C LYS A 176 20.79 45.52 46.56
N HIS A 177 21.68 46.18 45.83
CA HIS A 177 22.13 45.70 44.52
C HIS A 177 22.86 44.37 44.64
N ASP A 178 23.73 44.21 45.64
CA ASP A 178 24.46 42.96 45.88
C ASP A 178 23.52 41.81 46.28
N ASN A 179 22.53 42.08 47.14
CA ASN A 179 21.52 41.09 47.50
C ASN A 179 20.67 40.67 46.29
N PHE A 180 20.22 41.63 45.48
CA PHE A 180 19.46 41.34 44.26
C PHE A 180 20.30 40.55 43.24
N ALA A 181 21.58 40.88 43.09
CA ALA A 181 22.50 40.14 42.22
C ALA A 181 22.67 38.68 42.68
N LYS A 182 22.78 38.46 44.00
CA LYS A 182 22.88 37.12 44.58
C LYS A 182 21.61 36.30 44.37
N GLU A 183 20.43 36.89 44.61
CA GLU A 183 19.14 36.22 44.42
C GLU A 183 18.88 35.88 42.94
N ASN A 184 19.27 36.77 42.02
CA ASN A 184 19.21 36.50 40.57
C ASN A 184 20.14 35.35 40.16
N LEU A 185 21.36 35.28 40.72
CA LEU A 185 22.30 34.20 40.49
C LEU A 185 21.74 32.85 40.96
N GLU A 186 21.17 32.81 42.16
CA GLU A 186 20.53 31.60 42.72
C GLU A 186 19.32 31.16 41.89
N THR A 187 18.46 32.10 41.50
CA THR A 187 17.30 31.82 40.63
C THR A 187 17.74 31.30 39.27
N ARG A 188 18.79 31.89 38.69
CA ARG A 188 19.34 31.46 37.39
C ARG A 188 19.93 30.06 37.47
N ASP A 189 20.62 29.73 38.56
CA ASP A 189 21.18 28.38 38.78
C ASP A 189 20.08 27.33 38.95
N GLN A 190 19.02 27.64 39.70
CA GLN A 190 17.85 26.76 39.83
C GLN A 190 17.13 26.54 38.49
N LEU A 191 16.95 27.60 37.70
CA LEU A 191 16.38 27.50 36.35
C LEU A 191 17.25 26.65 35.43
N LEU A 192 18.57 26.85 35.45
CA LEU A 192 19.52 26.04 34.67
C LEU A 192 19.43 24.56 35.04
N LYS A 193 19.38 24.23 36.34
CA LYS A 193 19.22 22.86 36.83
C LYS A 193 17.87 22.25 36.42
N ALA A 194 16.79 23.01 36.51
CA ALA A 194 15.47 22.54 36.10
C ALA A 194 15.38 22.29 34.59
N VAL A 195 15.95 23.18 33.77
CA VAL A 195 16.00 23.05 32.31
C VAL A 195 16.89 21.89 31.88
N THR A 196 18.07 21.72 32.49
CA THR A 196 18.95 20.57 32.21
C THR A 196 18.31 19.24 32.62
N ALA A 197 17.64 19.18 33.77
CA ALA A 197 16.89 17.98 34.16
C ALA A 197 15.70 17.68 33.24
N ALA A 198 14.99 18.72 32.78
CA ALA A 198 13.87 18.57 31.85
C ALA A 198 14.33 18.10 30.46
N THR A 199 15.43 18.65 29.95
CA THR A 199 16.03 18.25 28.67
C THR A 199 16.55 16.82 28.71
N ALA A 200 17.25 16.41 29.77
CA ALA A 200 17.69 15.02 29.93
C ALA A 200 16.53 14.02 29.97
N ARG A 201 15.44 14.33 30.69
CA ARG A 201 14.22 13.49 30.69
C ARG A 201 13.56 13.41 29.32
N MET A 202 13.55 14.53 28.58
CA MET A 202 13.00 14.55 27.23
C MET A 202 13.83 13.69 26.27
N GLU A 203 15.16 13.81 26.30
CA GLU A 203 16.08 13.01 25.48
C GLU A 203 15.94 11.51 25.78
N GLU A 204 15.86 11.13 27.06
CA GLU A 204 15.63 9.74 27.47
C GLU A 204 14.26 9.22 26.97
N HIS A 205 13.20 10.03 27.11
CA HIS A 205 11.87 9.67 26.64
C HIS A 205 11.83 9.48 25.13
N ILE A 206 12.38 10.43 24.36
CA ILE A 206 12.46 10.37 22.90
C ILE A 206 13.22 9.11 22.48
N THR A 207 14.39 8.85 23.07
CA THR A 207 15.23 7.69 22.72
C THR A 207 14.50 6.37 22.98
N ARG A 208 13.83 6.26 24.13
CA ARG A 208 13.07 5.07 24.52
C ARG A 208 11.88 4.84 23.58
N GLU A 209 11.12 5.88 23.24
CA GLU A 209 9.99 5.75 22.31
C GLU A 209 10.45 5.45 20.88
N LEU A 210 11.57 6.02 20.42
CA LEU A 210 12.17 5.70 19.12
C LEU A 210 12.57 4.22 19.06
N SER A 211 13.22 3.71 20.13
CA SER A 211 13.63 2.30 20.20
C SER A 211 12.43 1.35 20.18
N LYS A 212 11.35 1.66 20.91
CA LYS A 212 10.12 0.86 20.90
C LYS A 212 9.47 0.84 19.51
N HIS A 213 9.32 2.00 18.88
CA HIS A 213 8.76 2.08 17.53
C HIS A 213 9.64 1.33 16.52
N SER A 214 10.97 1.46 16.61
CA SER A 214 11.90 0.72 15.74
C SER A 214 11.76 -0.80 15.90
N GLN A 215 11.68 -1.31 17.13
CA GLN A 215 11.47 -2.75 17.38
C GLN A 215 10.11 -3.25 16.88
N SER A 216 9.05 -2.46 17.09
CA SER A 216 7.71 -2.77 16.59
C SER A 216 7.66 -2.83 15.06
N ILE A 217 8.24 -1.83 14.38
CA ILE A 217 8.36 -1.78 12.92
C ILE A 217 9.17 -2.98 12.42
N GLN A 218 10.31 -3.29 13.04
CA GLN A 218 11.13 -4.43 12.65
C GLN A 218 10.39 -5.77 12.82
N GLY A 219 9.62 -5.93 13.88
CA GLY A 219 8.75 -7.11 14.09
C GLY A 219 7.67 -7.22 13.03
N GLN A 220 6.97 -6.12 12.72
CA GLN A 220 5.96 -6.09 11.65
C GLN A 220 6.56 -6.37 10.26
N MET A 221 7.72 -5.80 9.95
CA MET A 221 8.45 -6.07 8.71
C MET A 221 8.86 -7.53 8.58
N GLY A 222 9.33 -8.16 9.67
CA GLY A 222 9.63 -9.59 9.69
C GLY A 222 8.41 -10.45 9.37
N THR A 223 7.27 -10.16 10.01
CA THR A 223 6.01 -10.85 9.74
C THR A 223 5.55 -10.66 8.30
N ILE A 224 5.60 -9.43 7.77
CA ILE A 224 5.25 -9.14 6.37
C ILE A 224 6.17 -9.92 5.43
N ALA A 225 7.48 -9.94 5.67
CA ALA A 225 8.43 -10.67 4.83
C ALA A 225 8.14 -12.18 4.79
N ILE A 226 7.83 -12.79 5.94
CA ILE A 226 7.44 -14.21 6.03
C ILE A 226 6.15 -14.47 5.22
N HIS A 227 5.12 -13.64 5.42
CA HIS A 227 3.87 -13.77 4.67
C HIS A 227 4.09 -13.57 3.16
N THR A 228 4.87 -12.57 2.74
CA THR A 228 5.18 -12.34 1.33
C THR A 228 5.91 -13.53 0.71
N GLN A 229 6.88 -14.12 1.42
CA GLN A 229 7.58 -15.31 0.95
C GLN A 229 6.63 -16.51 0.81
N GLN A 230 5.76 -16.72 1.79
CA GLN A 230 4.76 -17.79 1.74
C GLN A 230 3.73 -17.59 0.61
N HIS A 231 3.30 -16.35 0.37
CA HIS A 231 2.43 -16.04 -0.76
C HIS A 231 3.15 -16.27 -2.10
N ALA A 232 4.44 -15.96 -2.20
CA ALA A 232 5.22 -16.21 -3.40
C ALA A 232 5.38 -17.72 -3.70
N THR A 233 5.63 -18.55 -2.67
CA THR A 233 5.68 -20.01 -2.83
C THR A 233 4.32 -20.58 -3.24
N ASN A 234 3.26 -20.17 -2.55
CA ASN A 234 1.89 -20.61 -2.87
C ASN A 234 1.48 -20.19 -4.28
N PHE A 235 1.84 -18.97 -4.70
CA PHE A 235 1.56 -18.50 -6.06
C PHE A 235 2.32 -19.32 -7.11
N LYS A 236 3.58 -19.68 -6.85
CA LYS A 236 4.37 -20.52 -7.76
C LYS A 236 3.79 -21.94 -7.87
N GLU A 237 3.39 -22.54 -6.75
CA GLU A 237 2.72 -23.84 -6.74
C GLU A 237 1.40 -23.81 -7.49
N TRP A 238 0.58 -22.78 -7.26
CA TRP A 238 -0.66 -22.54 -7.97
C TRP A 238 -0.43 -22.38 -9.49
N ALA A 239 0.55 -21.57 -9.89
CA ALA A 239 0.86 -21.34 -11.30
C ALA A 239 1.33 -22.63 -12.01
N ASN A 240 2.16 -23.43 -11.34
CA ASN A 240 2.59 -24.73 -11.86
C ASN A 240 1.41 -25.69 -12.01
N SER A 241 0.55 -25.80 -10.98
CA SER A 241 -0.63 -26.65 -11.01
C SER A 241 -1.61 -26.23 -12.11
N ALA A 242 -1.82 -24.93 -12.30
CA ALA A 242 -2.67 -24.40 -13.37
C ALA A 242 -2.09 -24.69 -14.77
N ALA A 243 -0.76 -24.60 -14.94
CA ALA A 243 -0.09 -24.95 -16.18
C ALA A 243 -0.19 -26.45 -16.50
N GLU A 244 0.00 -27.30 -15.49
CA GLU A 244 -0.17 -28.76 -15.63
C GLU A 244 -1.62 -29.13 -15.99
N GLU A 245 -2.61 -28.53 -15.33
CA GLU A 245 -4.03 -28.73 -15.65
C GLU A 245 -4.33 -28.35 -17.10
N THR A 246 -3.84 -27.19 -17.52
CA THR A 246 -4.04 -26.71 -18.89
C THR A 246 -3.38 -27.63 -19.91
N ALA A 247 -2.19 -28.15 -19.61
CA ALA A 247 -1.48 -29.09 -20.48
C ALA A 247 -2.19 -30.46 -20.54
N TYR A 248 -2.69 -30.95 -19.41
CA TYR A 248 -3.48 -32.19 -19.30
C TYR A 248 -4.78 -32.11 -20.11
N GLU A 249 -5.53 -31.03 -19.96
CA GLU A 249 -6.77 -30.83 -20.74
C GLU A 249 -6.47 -30.72 -22.24
N ARG A 250 -5.42 -30.00 -22.63
CA ARG A 250 -5.03 -29.90 -24.05
C ARG A 250 -4.68 -31.27 -24.66
N ILE A 251 -3.88 -32.08 -23.98
CA ILE A 251 -3.51 -33.40 -24.52
C ILE A 251 -4.74 -34.32 -24.61
N LEU A 252 -5.64 -34.29 -23.62
CA LEU A 252 -6.90 -35.03 -23.68
C LEU A 252 -7.77 -34.60 -24.86
N GLN A 253 -7.96 -33.28 -25.05
CA GLN A 253 -8.76 -32.77 -26.17
C GLN A 253 -8.12 -33.10 -27.52
N SER A 254 -6.79 -33.11 -27.63
CA SER A 254 -6.12 -33.46 -28.89
C SER A 254 -6.37 -34.92 -29.32
N LEU A 255 -6.61 -35.82 -28.37
CA LEU A 255 -6.92 -37.23 -28.68
C LEU A 255 -8.41 -37.46 -28.96
N LYS A 256 -9.27 -36.58 -28.44
CA LYS A 256 -10.72 -36.68 -28.58
C LYS A 256 -11.18 -36.09 -29.91
N PHE A 257 -11.78 -36.91 -30.76
CA PHE A 257 -12.47 -36.46 -31.96
C PHE A 257 -13.99 -36.39 -31.74
N ASP A 258 -14.66 -35.49 -32.46
CA ASP A 258 -16.06 -35.10 -32.19
C ASP A 258 -17.03 -36.28 -32.15
N SER A 259 -16.86 -37.25 -33.06
CA SER A 259 -17.73 -38.41 -33.20
C SER A 259 -17.30 -39.63 -32.37
N MET A 260 -16.32 -39.52 -31.47
CA MET A 260 -15.75 -40.66 -30.73
C MET A 260 -16.79 -41.51 -29.99
N GLU A 261 -17.74 -40.87 -29.32
CA GLU A 261 -18.79 -41.56 -28.55
C GLU A 261 -20.12 -41.67 -29.33
N GLU A 262 -20.20 -41.10 -30.53
CA GLU A 262 -21.45 -41.00 -31.29
C GLU A 262 -22.06 -42.38 -31.57
N ARG A 263 -21.25 -43.31 -32.09
CA ARG A 263 -21.70 -44.68 -32.36
C ARG A 263 -22.25 -45.35 -31.11
N ARG A 264 -21.50 -45.28 -30.00
CA ARG A 264 -21.90 -45.88 -28.72
C ARG A 264 -23.21 -45.29 -28.19
N ASN A 265 -23.37 -43.97 -28.32
CA ASN A 265 -24.58 -43.26 -27.88
C ASN A 265 -25.80 -43.58 -28.74
N GLN A 266 -25.61 -43.88 -30.03
CA GLN A 266 -26.69 -44.28 -30.95
C GLN A 266 -27.14 -45.73 -30.76
N ILE A 267 -26.32 -46.60 -30.16
CA ILE A 267 -26.73 -47.97 -29.82
C ILE A 267 -27.81 -47.89 -28.74
N CYS A 268 -29.03 -48.33 -29.08
CA CYS A 268 -30.13 -48.41 -28.13
C CYS A 268 -29.77 -49.28 -26.92
N GLU A 269 -30.32 -48.93 -25.76
CA GLU A 269 -30.29 -49.84 -24.61
C GLU A 269 -31.03 -51.14 -24.94
N ASN A 270 -30.59 -52.24 -24.32
CA ASN A 270 -31.24 -53.52 -24.51
C ASN A 270 -32.68 -53.50 -23.98
N TYR A 271 -33.56 -54.30 -24.57
CA TYR A 271 -34.93 -54.41 -24.08
C TYR A 271 -34.92 -55.04 -22.68
N PRO A 272 -35.77 -54.60 -21.72
CA PRO A 272 -35.78 -55.16 -20.37
C PRO A 272 -35.85 -56.69 -20.39
N LYS A 273 -35.08 -57.34 -19.50
CA LYS A 273 -34.96 -58.80 -19.37
C LYS A 273 -34.27 -59.55 -20.52
N THR A 274 -33.71 -58.85 -21.51
CA THR A 274 -32.86 -59.47 -22.55
C THR A 274 -31.40 -59.56 -22.13
N PHE A 275 -30.63 -60.47 -22.76
CA PHE A 275 -29.20 -60.72 -22.53
C PHE A 275 -28.78 -61.21 -21.14
N GLY A 276 -29.67 -61.28 -20.16
CA GLY A 276 -29.34 -61.77 -18.81
C GLY A 276 -28.77 -63.19 -18.80
N TRP A 277 -29.12 -63.99 -19.82
CA TRP A 277 -28.61 -65.35 -20.02
C TRP A 277 -27.09 -65.42 -20.19
N ILE A 278 -26.41 -64.34 -20.59
CA ILE A 278 -24.95 -64.36 -20.79
C ILE A 278 -24.17 -64.53 -19.48
N TYR A 279 -24.77 -64.16 -18.35
CA TYR A 279 -24.22 -64.33 -17.01
C TYR A 279 -24.80 -65.53 -16.25
N ALA A 280 -25.71 -66.29 -16.88
CA ALA A 280 -26.31 -67.43 -16.22
C ALA A 280 -25.27 -68.55 -16.03
N PRO A 281 -25.22 -69.20 -14.86
CA PRO A 281 -24.31 -70.30 -14.62
C PRO A 281 -24.66 -71.48 -15.53
N ARG A 282 -23.63 -72.23 -15.94
CA ARG A 282 -23.81 -73.43 -16.75
C ARG A 282 -24.72 -74.42 -15.98
N PRO A 283 -25.81 -74.94 -16.55
CA PRO A 283 -26.62 -75.94 -15.92
C PRO A 283 -25.76 -77.17 -15.69
N GLN A 284 -25.66 -77.58 -14.43
CA GLN A 284 -24.99 -78.81 -14.06
C GLN A 284 -25.76 -79.97 -14.69
N LYS A 285 -25.05 -80.92 -15.32
CA LYS A 285 -25.67 -82.16 -15.80
C LYS A 285 -26.43 -82.81 -14.63
N PRO A 286 -27.66 -83.32 -14.83
CA PRO A 286 -28.29 -84.14 -13.82
C PRO A 286 -27.38 -85.33 -13.56
N THR A 287 -26.87 -85.44 -12.33
CA THR A 287 -26.15 -86.61 -11.85
C THR A 287 -27.10 -87.80 -11.95
N THR A 288 -26.82 -88.71 -12.88
CA THR A 288 -27.51 -89.99 -13.00
C THR A 288 -27.20 -90.85 -11.78
N SER A 289 -28.01 -90.71 -10.74
CA SER A 289 -28.12 -91.69 -9.66
C SER A 289 -29.58 -91.96 -9.37
N GLU A 290 -30.23 -92.70 -10.26
CA GLU A 290 -31.30 -93.63 -9.90
C GLU A 290 -31.43 -94.65 -11.03
N ARG A 291 -30.86 -95.83 -10.78
CA ARG A 291 -31.00 -97.03 -11.61
C ARG A 291 -32.42 -97.57 -11.42
N SER A 292 -33.16 -97.67 -12.51
CA SER A 292 -34.27 -98.63 -12.64
C SER A 292 -33.86 -99.63 -13.71
N GLU A 293 -33.63 -100.86 -13.26
CA GLU A 293 -33.31 -102.02 -14.09
C GLU A 293 -34.49 -102.36 -15.01
N SER A 294 -34.20 -102.56 -16.31
CA SER A 294 -34.91 -103.56 -17.10
C SER A 294 -34.01 -104.04 -18.25
N GLN A 295 -33.97 -105.37 -18.39
CA GLN A 295 -33.09 -106.15 -19.25
C GLN A 295 -33.54 -106.15 -20.73
N GLY A 296 -32.60 -106.39 -21.65
CA GLY A 296 -32.91 -106.96 -22.97
C GLY A 296 -31.84 -106.83 -24.07
N SER A 297 -31.07 -107.91 -24.27
CA SER A 297 -30.47 -108.45 -25.54
C SER A 297 -29.70 -107.51 -26.49
N SER A 298 -28.37 -107.60 -26.62
CA SER A 298 -27.51 -108.55 -27.40
C SER A 298 -27.29 -108.21 -28.89
N SER A 299 -26.08 -107.78 -29.23
CA SER A 299 -25.21 -108.20 -30.37
C SER A 299 -24.02 -107.22 -30.43
N THR A 300 -22.82 -107.61 -30.01
CA THR A 300 -21.69 -108.10 -30.85
C THR A 300 -21.48 -107.33 -32.15
N ASP A 301 -20.47 -106.44 -32.16
CA ASP A 301 -19.30 -106.55 -33.06
C ASP A 301 -18.17 -105.59 -32.62
N GLU A 302 -16.95 -106.14 -32.54
CA GLU A 302 -15.69 -105.47 -32.22
C GLU A 302 -14.87 -105.14 -33.48
N ALA A 303 -13.94 -104.18 -33.31
CA ALA A 303 -12.85 -103.71 -34.19
C ALA A 303 -13.26 -102.64 -35.24
N ASP A 304 -12.65 -101.45 -35.32
CA ASP A 304 -11.20 -101.22 -35.31
C ASP A 304 -10.75 -99.80 -34.88
N ASN A 305 -9.45 -99.68 -34.62
CA ASN A 305 -8.80 -98.77 -33.68
C ASN A 305 -8.08 -97.55 -34.33
N LYS A 306 -7.89 -96.49 -33.51
CA LYS A 306 -6.86 -95.40 -33.53
C LYS A 306 -7.06 -94.06 -34.31
N SER A 307 -7.61 -93.09 -33.56
CA SER A 307 -6.97 -91.84 -33.06
C SER A 307 -6.40 -90.78 -34.03
N SER A 308 -7.06 -89.59 -34.04
CA SER A 308 -6.37 -88.31 -33.81
C SER A 308 -7.29 -87.24 -33.19
N ARG A 309 -7.21 -87.13 -31.86
CA ARG A 309 -7.46 -85.97 -30.97
C ARG A 309 -8.26 -84.78 -31.53
N LEU A 310 -9.58 -84.88 -31.47
CA LEU A 310 -10.48 -83.73 -31.33
C LEU A 310 -11.16 -83.90 -29.98
N GLY A 311 -10.91 -82.98 -29.04
CA GLY A 311 -11.63 -82.97 -27.77
C GLY A 311 -13.12 -82.77 -28.03
N PRO A 312 -14.02 -83.56 -27.41
CA PRO A 312 -15.45 -83.43 -27.64
C PRO A 312 -15.94 -82.13 -26.98
N SER A 313 -16.63 -81.30 -27.76
CA SER A 313 -17.52 -80.26 -27.24
C SER A 313 -18.47 -80.89 -26.23
N GLU A 314 -18.22 -80.69 -24.94
CA GLU A 314 -19.01 -81.27 -23.85
C GLU A 314 -20.46 -80.77 -23.92
N ALA A 315 -21.35 -81.72 -24.15
CA ALA A 315 -22.79 -81.53 -24.29
C ALA A 315 -23.40 -80.82 -23.07
N GLY A 316 -24.04 -79.68 -23.36
CA GLY A 316 -24.91 -78.93 -22.45
C GLY A 316 -25.29 -77.59 -23.07
N TRP A 317 -24.29 -76.79 -23.47
CA TRP A 317 -24.48 -75.44 -24.05
C TRP A 317 -23.71 -75.35 -25.38
N GLY A 318 -24.37 -74.92 -26.45
CA GLY A 318 -23.78 -74.82 -27.80
C GLY A 318 -22.77 -73.68 -28.01
N TRP A 319 -22.25 -73.08 -26.93
CA TRP A 319 -21.34 -71.94 -26.95
C TRP A 319 -20.44 -71.90 -25.68
N ASP A 320 -19.32 -71.20 -25.77
CA ASP A 320 -18.35 -71.04 -24.68
C ASP A 320 -18.82 -70.01 -23.64
N SER A 321 -18.87 -70.35 -22.35
CA SER A 321 -19.34 -69.44 -21.30
C SER A 321 -18.54 -68.13 -21.23
N PHE A 322 -19.24 -66.99 -21.31
CA PHE A 322 -18.64 -65.65 -21.19
C PHE A 322 -18.09 -65.43 -19.78
N THR A 323 -18.80 -65.87 -18.75
CA THR A 323 -18.35 -65.72 -17.35
C THR A 323 -17.13 -66.56 -17.03
N ASP A 324 -17.01 -67.75 -17.62
CA ASP A 324 -15.82 -68.59 -17.48
C ASP A 324 -14.64 -67.93 -18.19
N TRP A 325 -14.86 -67.36 -19.38
CA TRP A 325 -13.84 -66.59 -20.08
C TRP A 325 -13.34 -65.40 -19.25
N LEU A 326 -14.22 -64.62 -18.63
CA LEU A 326 -13.85 -63.46 -17.80
C LEU A 326 -12.88 -63.83 -16.68
N ARG A 327 -13.02 -65.03 -16.10
CA ARG A 327 -12.23 -65.55 -14.97
C ARG A 327 -10.97 -66.32 -15.38
N SER A 328 -10.98 -66.87 -16.60
CA SER A 328 -9.90 -67.72 -17.11
C SER A 328 -8.66 -66.91 -17.54
N GLU A 329 -7.60 -67.61 -17.93
CA GLU A 329 -6.45 -67.01 -18.62
C GLU A 329 -6.64 -66.92 -20.15
N ASP A 330 -7.81 -67.31 -20.68
CA ASP A 330 -8.07 -67.20 -22.11
C ASP A 330 -8.06 -65.71 -22.53
N PRO A 331 -7.23 -65.30 -23.51
CA PRO A 331 -6.99 -63.89 -23.78
C PRO A 331 -8.04 -63.28 -24.69
N VAL A 332 -8.76 -64.09 -25.49
CA VAL A 332 -9.71 -63.60 -26.51
C VAL A 332 -11.07 -64.25 -26.37
N TYR A 333 -12.12 -63.45 -26.53
CA TYR A 333 -13.51 -63.90 -26.70
C TYR A 333 -14.14 -63.26 -27.92
N TRP A 334 -14.73 -64.07 -28.80
CA TRP A 334 -15.27 -63.61 -30.07
C TRP A 334 -16.79 -63.78 -30.15
N ILE A 335 -17.49 -62.64 -30.22
CA ILE A 335 -18.93 -62.54 -30.45
C ILE A 335 -19.19 -62.43 -31.96
N SER A 336 -19.57 -63.54 -32.58
CA SER A 336 -19.87 -63.61 -34.01
C SER A 336 -21.37 -63.57 -34.27
N GLY A 337 -21.82 -63.04 -35.40
CA GLY A 337 -23.25 -63.07 -35.74
C GLY A 337 -23.65 -62.32 -36.99
N LYS A 338 -24.84 -62.65 -37.51
CA LYS A 338 -25.45 -62.01 -38.68
C LYS A 338 -25.61 -60.49 -38.48
N PRO A 339 -25.65 -59.67 -39.55
CA PRO A 339 -26.06 -58.27 -39.45
C PRO A 339 -27.43 -58.14 -38.77
N GLY A 340 -27.60 -57.14 -37.90
CA GLY A 340 -28.86 -56.92 -37.20
C GLY A 340 -29.21 -57.93 -36.09
N SER A 341 -28.31 -58.87 -35.72
CA SER A 341 -28.56 -59.84 -34.65
C SER A 341 -28.39 -59.29 -33.21
N GLY A 342 -28.09 -58.01 -33.03
CA GLY A 342 -27.94 -57.39 -31.71
C GLY A 342 -26.53 -57.39 -31.10
N LYS A 343 -25.48 -57.72 -31.87
CA LYS A 343 -24.07 -57.76 -31.37
C LYS A 343 -23.63 -56.46 -30.68
N SER A 344 -23.80 -55.31 -31.34
CA SER A 344 -23.43 -54.00 -30.78
C SER A 344 -24.19 -53.66 -29.50
N THR A 345 -25.47 -54.04 -29.44
CA THR A 345 -26.29 -53.88 -28.23
C THR A 345 -25.78 -54.77 -27.10
N LEU A 346 -25.42 -56.02 -27.39
CA LEU A 346 -24.79 -56.91 -26.41
C LEU A 346 -23.44 -56.36 -25.95
N MET A 347 -22.60 -55.88 -26.87
CA MET A 347 -21.28 -55.33 -26.57
C MET A 347 -21.36 -54.11 -25.64
N LYS A 348 -22.31 -53.21 -25.90
CA LYS A 348 -22.63 -52.10 -25.00
C LYS A 348 -23.13 -52.59 -23.65
N PHE A 349 -24.05 -53.55 -23.62
CA PHE A 349 -24.57 -54.13 -22.39
C PHE A 349 -23.47 -54.73 -21.51
N ILE A 350 -22.58 -55.57 -22.08
CA ILE A 350 -21.56 -56.28 -21.30
C ILE A 350 -20.40 -55.38 -20.86
N SER A 351 -19.99 -54.40 -21.67
CA SER A 351 -18.83 -53.55 -21.35
C SER A 351 -19.07 -52.61 -20.16
N SER A 352 -20.32 -52.26 -19.87
CA SER A 352 -20.70 -51.44 -18.71
C SER A 352 -21.40 -52.23 -17.58
N ASN A 353 -21.50 -53.56 -17.70
CA ASN A 353 -22.21 -54.35 -16.70
C ASN A 353 -21.34 -54.60 -15.44
N PRO A 354 -21.85 -54.38 -14.23
CA PRO A 354 -21.13 -54.69 -12.99
C PRO A 354 -20.67 -56.15 -12.86
N GLN A 355 -21.42 -57.11 -13.42
CA GLN A 355 -21.05 -58.53 -13.41
C GLN A 355 -19.81 -58.82 -14.26
N THR A 356 -19.60 -58.07 -15.35
CA THR A 356 -18.35 -58.13 -16.14
C THR A 356 -17.18 -57.68 -15.29
N GLN A 357 -17.31 -56.53 -14.61
CA GLN A 357 -16.25 -56.02 -13.75
C GLN A 357 -15.95 -56.98 -12.59
N ALA A 358 -16.99 -57.61 -12.00
CA ALA A 358 -16.82 -58.63 -10.97
C ALA A 358 -16.03 -59.84 -11.48
N GLY A 359 -16.41 -60.39 -12.65
CA GLY A 359 -15.69 -61.50 -13.26
C GLY A 359 -14.24 -61.17 -13.62
N LEU A 360 -13.97 -59.98 -14.16
CA LEU A 360 -12.60 -59.54 -14.44
C LEU A 360 -11.78 -59.33 -13.18
N ASN A 361 -12.38 -58.85 -12.09
CA ASN A 361 -11.71 -58.73 -10.79
C ASN A 361 -11.35 -60.08 -10.16
N GLU A 362 -12.08 -61.15 -10.49
CA GLU A 362 -11.72 -62.52 -10.12
C GLU A 362 -10.51 -63.03 -10.92
N TRP A 363 -10.37 -62.64 -12.19
CA TRP A 363 -9.15 -62.92 -12.98
C TRP A 363 -7.95 -62.11 -12.45
N GLN A 364 -8.05 -60.78 -12.51
CA GLN A 364 -7.03 -59.89 -11.94
C GLN A 364 -7.69 -58.66 -11.28
N PRO A 365 -7.43 -58.40 -9.99
CA PRO A 365 -8.04 -57.30 -9.27
C PRO A 365 -7.73 -55.93 -9.89
N GLY A 366 -8.75 -55.07 -9.96
CA GLY A 366 -8.60 -53.71 -10.48
C GLY A 366 -8.50 -53.65 -12.01
N THR A 367 -8.88 -54.71 -12.73
CA THR A 367 -8.87 -54.73 -14.20
C THR A 367 -9.63 -53.53 -14.76
N ARG A 368 -8.96 -52.80 -15.65
CA ARG A 368 -9.48 -51.63 -16.33
C ARG A 368 -10.13 -52.01 -17.65
N ILE A 369 -11.38 -51.55 -17.84
CA ILE A 369 -12.13 -51.78 -19.07
C ILE A 369 -11.96 -50.59 -20.02
N LEU A 370 -11.51 -50.87 -21.24
CA LEU A 370 -11.50 -49.94 -22.37
C LEU A 370 -12.48 -50.44 -23.43
N SER A 371 -13.10 -49.52 -24.17
CA SER A 371 -14.04 -49.92 -25.23
C SER A 371 -13.92 -49.05 -26.49
N HIS A 372 -14.06 -49.66 -27.66
CA HIS A 372 -14.14 -48.96 -28.93
C HIS A 372 -15.26 -49.55 -29.80
N TYR A 373 -15.95 -48.68 -30.54
CA TYR A 373 -17.06 -49.07 -31.41
C TYR A 373 -16.78 -48.56 -32.81
N PHE A 374 -16.41 -49.47 -33.71
CA PHE A 374 -16.22 -49.12 -35.10
C PHE A 374 -17.57 -48.80 -35.75
N TRP A 375 -17.55 -47.86 -36.69
CA TRP A 375 -18.72 -47.47 -37.44
C TRP A 375 -18.37 -47.03 -38.86
N LYS A 376 -18.64 -47.91 -39.81
CA LYS A 376 -18.37 -47.70 -41.24
C LYS A 376 -19.07 -46.48 -41.82
N ALA A 377 -20.32 -46.25 -41.41
CA ALA A 377 -21.11 -45.09 -41.83
C ALA A 377 -20.77 -43.79 -41.07
N GLY A 378 -19.87 -43.88 -40.09
CA GLY A 378 -19.39 -42.75 -39.30
C GLY A 378 -18.27 -41.97 -39.97
N SER A 379 -17.62 -41.11 -39.19
CA SER A 379 -16.43 -40.37 -39.62
C SER A 379 -15.25 -41.30 -39.92
N GLN A 380 -14.25 -40.79 -40.66
CA GLN A 380 -13.03 -41.53 -40.98
C GLN A 380 -12.31 -42.10 -39.74
N LEU A 381 -12.37 -41.39 -38.61
CA LEU A 381 -11.77 -41.85 -37.36
C LEU A 381 -12.58 -42.97 -36.70
N GLN A 382 -13.89 -43.06 -36.93
CA GLN A 382 -14.72 -44.14 -36.38
C GLN A 382 -14.55 -45.49 -37.09
N HIS A 383 -13.88 -45.54 -38.24
CA HIS A 383 -13.63 -46.78 -38.98
C HIS A 383 -12.16 -46.97 -39.38
N SER A 384 -11.22 -46.35 -38.65
CA SER A 384 -9.78 -46.48 -38.90
C SER A 384 -9.01 -46.90 -37.66
N VAL A 385 -7.85 -47.54 -37.87
CA VAL A 385 -6.92 -47.94 -36.80
C VAL A 385 -6.42 -46.73 -36.00
N LYS A 386 -6.24 -45.58 -36.66
CA LYS A 386 -5.85 -44.33 -35.99
C LYS A 386 -6.90 -43.91 -34.95
N GLY A 387 -8.18 -43.89 -35.31
CA GLY A 387 -9.22 -43.51 -34.35
C GLY A 387 -9.44 -44.56 -33.25
N PHE A 388 -9.26 -45.85 -33.55
CA PHE A 388 -9.18 -46.90 -32.53
C PHE A 388 -8.09 -46.59 -31.50
N LEU A 389 -6.84 -46.39 -31.94
CA LEU A 389 -5.71 -46.06 -31.07
C LEU A 389 -5.96 -44.76 -30.28
N SER A 390 -6.40 -43.68 -30.95
CA SER A 390 -6.72 -42.41 -30.30
C SER A 390 -7.78 -42.57 -29.20
N SER A 391 -8.82 -43.38 -29.44
CA SER A 391 -9.87 -43.63 -28.44
C SER A 391 -9.38 -44.41 -27.23
N LEU A 392 -8.48 -45.39 -27.41
CA LEU A 392 -7.91 -46.16 -26.30
C LEU A 392 -6.96 -45.30 -25.47
N VAL A 393 -6.09 -44.53 -26.12
CA VAL A 393 -5.16 -43.62 -25.44
C VAL A 393 -5.92 -42.51 -24.70
N TYR A 394 -6.98 -41.96 -25.31
CA TYR A 394 -7.87 -41.01 -24.65
C TYR A 394 -8.49 -41.61 -23.36
N GLN A 395 -9.03 -42.83 -23.44
CA GLN A 395 -9.60 -43.50 -22.27
C GLN A 395 -8.55 -43.77 -21.18
N ILE A 396 -7.34 -44.17 -21.56
CA ILE A 396 -6.22 -44.37 -20.63
C ILE A 396 -5.88 -43.05 -19.93
N PHE A 397 -5.63 -41.97 -20.67
CA PHE A 397 -5.29 -40.68 -20.06
C PHE A 397 -6.42 -40.11 -19.19
N ARG A 398 -7.67 -40.34 -19.57
CA ARG A 398 -8.83 -39.93 -18.77
C ARG A 398 -8.93 -40.71 -17.46
N GLN A 399 -8.58 -41.99 -17.46
CA GLN A 399 -8.66 -42.86 -16.28
C GLN A 399 -7.37 -42.87 -15.44
N ASP A 400 -6.24 -42.49 -16.03
CA ASP A 400 -4.91 -42.42 -15.41
C ASP A 400 -4.22 -41.11 -15.80
N ARG A 401 -4.50 -40.07 -15.01
CA ARG A 401 -3.91 -38.74 -15.17
C ARG A 401 -2.39 -38.77 -15.05
N SER A 402 -1.84 -39.66 -14.23
CA SER A 402 -0.39 -39.75 -14.01
C SER A 402 0.34 -40.19 -15.27
N ALA A 403 -0.26 -41.10 -16.04
CA ALA A 403 0.27 -41.53 -17.35
C ALA A 403 0.31 -40.40 -18.36
N ALA A 404 -0.73 -39.55 -18.39
CA ALA A 404 -0.78 -38.37 -19.27
C ALA A 404 0.31 -37.35 -18.91
N LEU A 405 0.48 -37.06 -17.61
CA LEU A 405 1.52 -36.13 -17.14
C LEU A 405 2.93 -36.70 -17.36
N ALA A 406 3.15 -37.99 -17.12
CA ALA A 406 4.43 -38.66 -17.40
C ALA A 406 4.79 -38.61 -18.88
N TYR A 407 3.80 -38.81 -19.76
CA TYR A 407 4.01 -38.69 -21.20
C TYR A 407 4.39 -37.25 -21.62
N LEU A 408 3.71 -36.24 -21.05
CA LEU A 408 4.05 -34.83 -21.28
C LEU A 408 5.46 -34.46 -20.77
N GLN A 409 5.89 -35.04 -19.65
CA GLN A 409 7.25 -34.85 -19.12
C GLN A 409 8.31 -35.48 -20.03
N GLN A 410 8.03 -36.65 -20.62
CA GLN A 410 8.93 -37.33 -21.56
C GLN A 410 8.99 -36.66 -22.93
N THR A 411 7.98 -35.86 -23.29
CA THR A 411 7.91 -35.12 -24.55
C THR A 411 7.65 -33.61 -24.34
N PRO A 412 8.65 -32.86 -23.85
CA PRO A 412 8.50 -31.43 -23.58
C PRO A 412 8.12 -30.66 -24.86
N GLY A 413 7.12 -29.77 -24.75
CA GLY A 413 6.66 -28.94 -25.87
C GLY A 413 5.56 -29.55 -26.74
N LEU A 414 5.28 -30.86 -26.60
CA LEU A 414 4.27 -31.55 -27.42
C LEU A 414 2.86 -30.95 -27.25
N SER A 415 2.46 -30.62 -26.02
CA SER A 415 1.13 -30.06 -25.71
C SER A 415 0.83 -28.72 -26.37
N HIS A 416 1.84 -27.97 -26.84
CA HIS A 416 1.64 -26.71 -27.55
C HIS A 416 1.31 -26.90 -29.03
N HIS A 417 1.67 -28.06 -29.59
CA HIS A 417 1.45 -28.40 -31.00
C HIS A 417 0.26 -29.34 -31.22
N LEU A 418 -0.23 -29.97 -30.14
CA LEU A 418 -1.37 -30.87 -30.17
C LEU A 418 -2.66 -30.09 -29.96
N SER A 419 -3.39 -29.87 -31.05
CA SER A 419 -4.69 -29.21 -31.07
C SER A 419 -5.82 -30.15 -31.45
N SER A 420 -5.50 -31.23 -32.18
CA SER A 420 -6.48 -32.11 -32.79
C SER A 420 -5.92 -33.51 -33.01
N THR A 421 -6.82 -34.46 -33.31
CA THR A 421 -6.42 -35.85 -33.54
C THR A 421 -5.57 -36.02 -34.81
N SER A 422 -5.61 -35.07 -35.76
CA SER A 422 -4.74 -35.11 -36.93
C SER A 422 -3.26 -34.98 -36.58
N ASP A 423 -2.94 -34.26 -35.50
CA ASP A 423 -1.56 -33.98 -35.07
C ASP A 423 -0.84 -35.23 -34.55
N TRP A 424 -1.59 -36.28 -34.20
CA TRP A 424 -1.05 -37.54 -33.73
C TRP A 424 -0.65 -38.48 -34.87
N GLY A 425 0.60 -38.95 -34.84
CA GLY A 425 1.06 -40.03 -35.71
C GLY A 425 0.56 -41.40 -35.23
N MET A 426 0.18 -42.28 -36.17
CA MET A 426 -0.28 -43.63 -35.83
C MET A 426 0.80 -44.43 -35.08
N GLY A 427 2.06 -44.35 -35.51
CA GLY A 427 3.19 -45.01 -34.84
C GLY A 427 3.44 -44.49 -33.42
N GLN A 428 3.20 -43.20 -33.17
CA GLN A 428 3.31 -42.59 -31.84
C GLN A 428 2.23 -43.14 -30.90
N LEU A 429 0.96 -43.16 -31.36
CA LEU A 429 -0.16 -43.70 -30.59
C LEU A 429 0.02 -45.20 -30.29
N LYS A 430 0.44 -45.99 -31.29
CA LYS A 430 0.74 -47.41 -31.13
C LYS A 430 1.85 -47.64 -30.10
N SER A 431 2.96 -46.91 -30.23
CA SER A 431 4.11 -47.04 -29.32
C SER A 431 3.75 -46.67 -27.88
N PHE A 432 2.97 -45.60 -27.70
CA PHE A 432 2.47 -45.23 -26.38
C PHE A 432 1.57 -46.32 -25.79
N LEU A 433 0.56 -46.78 -26.54
CA LEU A 433 -0.38 -47.79 -26.06
C LEU A 433 0.33 -49.08 -25.62
N LEU A 434 1.22 -49.61 -26.46
CA LEU A 434 2.00 -50.81 -26.13
C LEU A 434 2.95 -50.58 -24.95
N GLY A 435 3.58 -49.40 -24.88
CA GLY A 435 4.46 -49.02 -23.77
C GLY A 435 3.71 -48.92 -22.45
N TYR A 436 2.53 -48.29 -22.45
CA TYR A 436 1.67 -48.16 -21.29
C TYR A 436 1.21 -49.52 -20.77
N ILE A 437 0.67 -50.38 -21.64
CA ILE A 437 0.19 -51.70 -21.24
C ILE A 437 1.33 -52.55 -20.67
N ARG A 438 2.53 -52.49 -21.28
CA ARG A 438 3.69 -53.24 -20.80
C ARG A 438 4.17 -52.81 -19.41
N GLN A 439 4.06 -51.52 -19.09
CA GLN A 439 4.53 -50.95 -17.82
C GLN A 439 3.43 -50.90 -16.75
N SER A 440 2.16 -51.01 -17.15
CA SER A 440 1.03 -50.90 -16.24
C SER A 440 0.99 -52.08 -15.29
N THR A 441 0.86 -51.80 -14.00
CA THR A 441 0.53 -52.80 -12.99
C THR A 441 -0.96 -53.10 -12.95
N THR A 442 -1.78 -52.35 -13.69
CA THR A 442 -3.23 -52.52 -13.76
C THR A 442 -3.57 -53.40 -14.97
N PRO A 443 -4.30 -54.51 -14.78
CA PRO A 443 -4.73 -55.37 -15.88
C PRO A 443 -5.67 -54.61 -16.81
N ILE A 444 -5.68 -54.93 -18.09
CA ILE A 444 -6.55 -54.27 -19.07
C ILE A 444 -7.43 -55.31 -19.77
N CYS A 445 -8.70 -54.96 -19.95
CA CYS A 445 -9.65 -55.67 -20.79
C CYS A 445 -10.20 -54.71 -21.84
N ILE A 446 -10.09 -55.06 -23.11
CA ILE A 446 -10.54 -54.23 -24.24
C ILE A 446 -11.77 -54.87 -24.88
N PHE A 447 -12.84 -54.10 -25.02
CA PHE A 447 -14.02 -54.47 -25.80
C PHE A 447 -14.00 -53.73 -27.15
N VAL A 448 -14.07 -54.47 -28.25
CA VAL A 448 -14.04 -53.88 -29.60
C VAL A 448 -15.27 -54.35 -30.37
N ASP A 449 -16.17 -53.42 -30.66
CA ASP A 449 -17.37 -53.69 -31.45
C ASP A 449 -17.12 -53.46 -32.93
N GLY A 450 -17.54 -54.42 -33.76
CA GLY A 450 -17.64 -54.27 -35.21
C GLY A 450 -16.30 -54.27 -35.92
N LEU A 451 -15.43 -55.27 -35.69
CA LEU A 451 -14.16 -55.36 -36.44
C LEU A 451 -14.36 -55.34 -37.97
N ASP A 452 -15.48 -55.88 -38.47
CA ASP A 452 -15.87 -55.85 -39.89
C ASP A 452 -16.28 -54.46 -40.41
N GLU A 453 -16.52 -53.51 -39.51
CA GLU A 453 -16.90 -52.14 -39.85
C GLU A 453 -15.67 -51.23 -40.08
N LEU A 454 -14.45 -51.76 -39.90
CA LEU A 454 -13.21 -51.08 -40.28
C LEU A 454 -13.19 -50.89 -41.79
N VAL A 455 -13.04 -49.64 -42.25
CA VAL A 455 -12.82 -49.37 -43.68
C VAL A 455 -11.32 -49.27 -43.92
N PRO A 456 -10.75 -50.15 -44.74
CA PRO A 456 -9.33 -50.10 -45.06
C PRO A 456 -8.98 -48.78 -45.75
N GLN A 457 -8.19 -47.93 -45.10
CA GLN A 457 -7.20 -47.12 -45.82
C GLN A 457 -5.90 -47.93 -46.02
N HIS A 458 -5.67 -48.87 -45.09
CA HIS A 458 -4.64 -49.91 -45.09
C HIS A 458 -5.32 -51.24 -44.70
N ASP A 459 -4.65 -52.36 -44.98
CA ASP A 459 -5.16 -53.72 -44.88
C ASP A 459 -5.72 -54.07 -43.49
N ILE A 460 -6.79 -54.88 -43.42
CA ILE A 460 -7.35 -55.42 -42.17
C ILE A 460 -6.31 -56.21 -41.36
N HIS A 461 -5.28 -56.70 -42.05
CA HIS A 461 -4.10 -57.31 -41.46
C HIS A 461 -3.35 -56.39 -40.48
N ASP A 462 -3.34 -55.07 -40.67
CA ASP A 462 -2.67 -54.14 -39.74
C ASP A 462 -3.39 -54.09 -38.39
N LEU A 463 -4.73 -54.14 -38.40
CA LEU A 463 -5.52 -54.22 -37.17
C LEU A 463 -5.28 -55.56 -36.48
N LEU A 464 -5.28 -56.67 -37.21
CA LEU A 464 -5.02 -58.00 -36.65
C LEU A 464 -3.62 -58.08 -36.03
N CYS A 465 -2.58 -57.57 -36.72
CA CYS A 465 -1.22 -57.49 -36.16
C CYS A 465 -1.17 -56.64 -34.90
N LEU A 466 -1.89 -55.51 -34.86
CA LEU A 466 -1.99 -54.69 -33.66
C LEU A 466 -2.69 -55.44 -32.51
N LEU A 467 -3.75 -56.19 -32.79
CA LEU A 467 -4.42 -57.02 -31.79
C LEU A 467 -3.49 -58.12 -31.27
N ASP A 468 -2.72 -58.78 -32.14
CA ASP A 468 -1.72 -59.77 -31.75
C ASP A 468 -0.61 -59.17 -30.87
N ASP A 469 -0.10 -57.99 -31.23
CA ASP A 469 0.88 -57.23 -30.42
C ASP A 469 0.33 -56.93 -29.02
N LEU A 470 -0.97 -56.55 -28.94
CA LEU A 470 -1.66 -56.26 -27.69
C LEU A 470 -1.86 -57.52 -26.84
N LEU A 471 -2.27 -58.63 -27.46
CA LEU A 471 -2.46 -59.92 -26.78
C LEU A 471 -1.14 -60.47 -26.22
N GLY A 472 -0.02 -60.23 -26.90
CA GLY A 472 1.31 -60.57 -26.40
C GLY A 472 1.72 -59.87 -25.10
N LEU A 473 0.97 -58.86 -24.65
CA LEU A 473 1.19 -58.14 -23.39
C LEU A 473 0.32 -58.66 -22.23
N GLY A 474 -0.49 -59.71 -22.43
CA GLY A 474 -1.25 -60.35 -21.36
C GLY A 474 -2.56 -59.65 -20.97
N LEU A 475 -3.20 -58.94 -21.90
CA LEU A 475 -4.52 -58.35 -21.71
C LEU A 475 -5.66 -59.28 -22.15
N LYS A 476 -6.90 -58.95 -21.74
CA LYS A 476 -8.12 -59.59 -22.26
C LYS A 476 -8.74 -58.78 -23.40
N LEU A 477 -9.22 -59.47 -24.42
CA LEU A 477 -9.83 -58.88 -25.61
C LEU A 477 -11.18 -59.54 -25.90
N CYS A 478 -12.25 -58.77 -25.86
CA CYS A 478 -13.57 -59.19 -26.35
C CYS A 478 -13.88 -58.46 -27.64
N VAL A 479 -14.07 -59.19 -28.74
CA VAL A 479 -14.29 -58.63 -30.07
C VAL A 479 -15.63 -59.08 -30.62
N SER A 480 -16.35 -58.19 -31.31
CA SER A 480 -17.51 -58.56 -32.12
C SER A 480 -17.20 -58.39 -33.61
N SER A 481 -17.71 -59.32 -34.41
CA SER A 481 -17.69 -59.16 -35.87
C SER A 481 -18.75 -59.97 -36.60
N ARG A 482 -18.92 -59.70 -37.90
CA ARG A 482 -19.52 -60.66 -38.84
C ARG A 482 -18.62 -61.90 -38.97
N PRO A 483 -19.22 -63.08 -39.27
CA PRO A 483 -18.48 -64.34 -39.44
C PRO A 483 -17.82 -64.43 -40.83
N GLU A 484 -17.14 -63.37 -41.26
CA GLU A 484 -16.40 -63.31 -42.52
C GLU A 484 -15.15 -64.20 -42.48
N ARG A 485 -14.63 -64.55 -43.66
CA ARG A 485 -13.52 -65.51 -43.79
C ARG A 485 -12.27 -65.07 -43.02
N VAL A 486 -11.91 -63.79 -43.09
CA VAL A 486 -10.71 -63.26 -42.43
C VAL A 486 -10.80 -63.44 -40.92
N PHE A 487 -11.89 -63.00 -40.29
CA PHE A 487 -12.09 -63.17 -38.84
C PHE A 487 -12.25 -64.62 -38.42
N LYS A 488 -12.96 -65.45 -39.20
CA LYS A 488 -13.04 -66.90 -38.95
C LYS A 488 -11.65 -67.54 -38.93
N ASN A 489 -10.77 -67.16 -39.86
CA ASN A 489 -9.44 -67.77 -39.93
C ASN A 489 -8.57 -67.42 -38.71
N HIS A 490 -8.68 -66.18 -38.19
CA HIS A 490 -7.87 -65.71 -37.07
C HIS A 490 -8.48 -66.01 -35.69
N LEU A 491 -9.81 -65.95 -35.55
CA LEU A 491 -10.49 -65.99 -34.24
C LEU A 491 -11.16 -67.33 -33.89
N ARG A 492 -11.31 -68.27 -34.83
CA ARG A 492 -12.01 -69.56 -34.60
C ARG A 492 -11.43 -70.44 -33.50
N HIS A 493 -10.17 -70.21 -33.14
CA HIS A 493 -9.47 -71.00 -32.12
C HIS A 493 -9.72 -70.48 -30.69
N HIS A 494 -10.34 -69.30 -30.57
CA HIS A 494 -10.68 -68.69 -29.30
C HIS A 494 -12.13 -68.99 -28.88
N LYS A 495 -12.42 -68.69 -27.61
CA LYS A 495 -13.77 -68.81 -27.04
C LYS A 495 -14.76 -67.99 -27.86
N THR A 496 -15.88 -68.60 -28.23
CA THR A 496 -16.82 -67.93 -29.15
C THR A 496 -18.29 -68.08 -28.76
N LEU A 497 -19.04 -67.03 -29.09
CA LEU A 497 -20.49 -66.94 -28.98
C LEU A 497 -21.07 -66.57 -30.34
N LYS A 498 -22.05 -67.34 -30.82
CA LYS A 498 -22.80 -67.04 -32.04
C LYS A 498 -24.12 -66.39 -31.68
N MET A 499 -24.21 -65.08 -31.89
CA MET A 499 -25.33 -64.28 -31.39
C MET A 499 -26.69 -64.74 -31.95
N HIS A 500 -26.75 -65.05 -33.24
CA HIS A 500 -27.99 -65.42 -33.93
C HIS A 500 -28.58 -66.74 -33.46
N ASP A 501 -27.79 -67.60 -32.80
CA ASP A 501 -28.24 -68.89 -32.26
C ASP A 501 -28.82 -68.76 -30.84
N LEU A 502 -28.62 -67.61 -30.17
CA LEU A 502 -28.91 -67.43 -28.75
C LEU A 502 -29.94 -66.34 -28.46
N VAL A 503 -30.32 -65.55 -29.46
CA VAL A 503 -31.31 -64.46 -29.31
C VAL A 503 -32.75 -64.93 -29.28
N GLU A 504 -33.05 -66.21 -29.57
CA GLU A 504 -34.44 -66.67 -29.68
C GLU A 504 -35.31 -66.36 -28.44
N PRO A 505 -34.86 -66.62 -27.19
CA PRO A 505 -35.64 -66.24 -26.00
C PRO A 505 -35.84 -64.71 -25.88
N ASP A 506 -34.82 -63.94 -26.23
CA ASP A 506 -34.87 -62.47 -26.20
C ASP A 506 -35.83 -61.91 -27.27
N ILE A 507 -35.85 -62.54 -28.47
CA ILE A 507 -36.79 -62.25 -29.55
C ILE A 507 -38.21 -62.53 -29.09
N ALA A 508 -38.44 -63.66 -28.43
CA ALA A 508 -39.75 -64.03 -27.89
C ALA A 508 -40.26 -63.00 -26.86
N GLU A 509 -39.40 -62.62 -25.91
CA GLU A 509 -39.72 -61.63 -24.87
C GLU A 509 -40.03 -60.26 -25.51
N TYR A 510 -39.19 -59.80 -26.45
CA TYR A 510 -39.40 -58.53 -27.14
C TYR A 510 -40.70 -58.52 -27.97
N ALA A 511 -40.92 -59.56 -28.80
CA ALA A 511 -42.09 -59.63 -29.67
C ALA A 511 -43.37 -59.71 -28.86
N ARG A 512 -43.41 -60.56 -27.82
CA ARG A 512 -44.55 -60.69 -26.91
C ARG A 512 -44.83 -59.37 -26.20
N GLY A 513 -43.83 -58.77 -25.55
CA GLY A 513 -43.98 -57.52 -24.82
C GLY A 513 -44.41 -56.35 -25.71
N THR A 514 -43.99 -56.35 -26.98
CA THR A 514 -44.40 -55.33 -27.96
C THR A 514 -45.84 -55.51 -28.41
N LEU A 515 -46.24 -56.73 -28.77
CA LEU A 515 -47.61 -57.02 -29.22
C LEU A 515 -48.63 -56.87 -28.08
N CYS A 516 -48.34 -57.40 -26.89
CA CYS A 516 -49.23 -57.29 -25.73
C CYS A 516 -49.53 -55.84 -25.34
N ARG A 517 -48.61 -54.91 -25.58
CA ARG A 517 -48.80 -53.48 -25.28
C ARG A 517 -49.72 -52.78 -26.29
N ALA A 518 -49.75 -53.25 -27.54
CA ALA A 518 -50.64 -52.71 -28.56
C ALA A 518 -52.07 -53.23 -28.42
N ILE A 519 -52.24 -54.41 -27.82
CA ILE A 519 -53.54 -55.02 -27.60
C ILE A 519 -54.18 -54.40 -26.37
N SER A 520 -55.33 -53.77 -26.54
CA SER A 520 -56.16 -53.30 -25.43
C SER A 520 -56.67 -54.53 -24.63
N PRO A 521 -56.67 -54.51 -23.28
CA PRO A 521 -57.15 -55.63 -22.47
C PRO A 521 -58.62 -56.01 -22.70
N THR A 522 -59.37 -55.17 -23.44
CA THR A 522 -60.76 -55.39 -23.82
C THR A 522 -60.94 -56.32 -25.03
N TYR A 523 -59.90 -56.52 -25.86
CA TYR A 523 -59.95 -57.38 -27.07
C TYR A 523 -59.20 -58.70 -26.82
N GLN A 524 -59.94 -59.75 -26.45
CA GLN A 524 -59.41 -61.09 -26.11
C GLN A 524 -59.17 -62.01 -27.33
N GLU A 525 -59.24 -61.54 -28.57
CA GLU A 525 -59.28 -62.41 -29.76
C GLU A 525 -57.94 -62.66 -30.48
N PHE A 526 -56.83 -62.06 -30.03
CA PHE A 526 -55.53 -62.24 -30.72
C PHE A 526 -54.71 -63.40 -30.15
N ASP A 527 -54.30 -64.33 -31.01
CA ASP A 527 -53.37 -65.40 -30.65
C ASP A 527 -51.92 -64.90 -30.73
N ILE A 528 -51.51 -64.19 -29.69
CA ILE A 528 -50.15 -63.63 -29.56
C ILE A 528 -49.10 -64.76 -29.60
N THR A 529 -49.43 -65.95 -29.11
CA THR A 529 -48.45 -67.04 -29.00
C THR A 529 -48.09 -67.59 -30.37
N SER A 530 -49.06 -67.78 -31.27
CA SER A 530 -48.76 -68.21 -32.65
C SER A 530 -48.07 -67.13 -33.47
N LEU A 531 -48.43 -65.85 -33.29
CA LEU A 531 -47.74 -64.72 -33.91
C LEU A 531 -46.28 -64.66 -33.48
N VAL A 532 -46.00 -64.74 -32.18
CA VAL A 532 -44.63 -64.74 -31.63
C VAL A 532 -43.83 -65.93 -32.16
N LYS A 533 -44.41 -67.14 -32.19
CA LYS A 533 -43.76 -68.32 -32.78
C LYS A 533 -43.40 -68.10 -34.25
N SER A 534 -44.34 -67.58 -35.02
CA SER A 534 -44.13 -67.29 -36.45
C SER A 534 -43.06 -66.21 -36.68
N ILE A 535 -42.96 -65.22 -35.79
CA ILE A 535 -41.90 -64.21 -35.79
C ILE A 535 -40.54 -64.86 -35.52
N ILE A 536 -40.44 -65.73 -34.52
CA ILE A 536 -39.20 -66.44 -34.16
C ILE A 536 -38.71 -67.27 -35.35
N ASP A 537 -39.58 -68.11 -35.91
CA ASP A 537 -39.24 -69.03 -37.00
C ASP A 537 -38.75 -68.27 -38.25
N LYS A 538 -39.35 -67.12 -38.56
CA LYS A 538 -38.98 -66.31 -39.74
C LYS A 538 -37.81 -65.36 -39.52
N ALA A 539 -37.51 -64.99 -38.27
CA ALA A 539 -36.46 -64.03 -37.97
C ALA A 539 -35.05 -64.60 -38.21
N GLU A 540 -34.86 -65.92 -38.14
CA GLU A 540 -33.57 -66.61 -38.26
C GLU A 540 -32.42 -65.95 -37.45
N GLY A 541 -32.75 -65.46 -36.25
CA GLY A 541 -31.82 -64.79 -35.35
C GLY A 541 -31.48 -63.32 -35.70
N VAL A 542 -32.19 -62.70 -36.63
CA VAL A 542 -32.02 -61.28 -37.01
C VAL A 542 -32.96 -60.40 -36.19
N PHE A 543 -32.48 -59.92 -35.04
CA PHE A 543 -33.27 -59.11 -34.11
C PHE A 543 -33.86 -57.83 -34.75
N LEU A 544 -33.13 -57.19 -35.67
CA LEU A 544 -33.63 -56.02 -36.39
C LEU A 544 -34.88 -56.33 -37.22
N TRP A 545 -34.94 -57.52 -37.84
CA TRP A 545 -36.12 -57.98 -38.57
C TRP A 545 -37.33 -58.06 -37.63
N VAL A 546 -37.14 -58.63 -36.44
CA VAL A 546 -38.18 -58.72 -35.39
C VAL A 546 -38.71 -57.35 -35.02
N VAL A 547 -37.83 -56.36 -34.80
CA VAL A 547 -38.23 -54.98 -34.48
C VAL A 547 -39.12 -54.38 -35.57
N LEU A 548 -38.79 -54.57 -36.84
CA LEU A 548 -39.57 -54.03 -37.97
C LEU A 548 -40.92 -54.73 -38.10
N VAL A 549 -40.92 -56.05 -38.00
CA VAL A 549 -42.12 -56.88 -38.15
C VAL A 549 -43.07 -56.66 -36.99
N SER A 550 -42.59 -56.66 -35.75
CA SER A 550 -43.42 -56.32 -34.58
C SER A 550 -44.04 -54.93 -34.71
N LYS A 551 -43.30 -53.91 -35.19
CA LYS A 551 -43.88 -52.58 -35.46
C LYS A 551 -44.94 -52.61 -36.57
N SER A 552 -44.76 -53.42 -37.61
CA SER A 552 -45.77 -53.56 -38.66
C SER A 552 -47.03 -54.26 -38.15
N LEU A 553 -46.90 -55.25 -37.26
CA LEU A 553 -48.03 -55.94 -36.66
C LEU A 553 -48.76 -55.06 -35.65
N VAL A 554 -48.04 -54.28 -34.85
CA VAL A 554 -48.64 -53.26 -33.96
C VAL A 554 -49.49 -52.28 -34.76
N ARG A 555 -49.00 -51.76 -35.90
CA ARG A 555 -49.80 -50.90 -36.78
C ARG A 555 -51.04 -51.60 -37.32
N GLY A 556 -50.96 -52.90 -37.61
CA GLY A 556 -52.13 -53.68 -38.01
C GLY A 556 -53.18 -53.74 -36.90
N ILE A 557 -52.74 -54.05 -35.68
CA ILE A 557 -53.60 -54.06 -34.49
C ILE A 557 -54.27 -52.70 -34.27
N GLU A 558 -53.50 -51.62 -34.35
CA GLU A 558 -54.00 -50.24 -34.20
C GLU A 558 -55.01 -49.85 -35.29
N ASN A 559 -54.88 -50.42 -36.49
CA ASN A 559 -55.80 -50.20 -37.62
C ASN A 559 -57.01 -51.16 -37.61
N GLY A 560 -57.10 -52.07 -36.64
CA GLY A 560 -58.20 -53.01 -36.51
C GLY A 560 -58.08 -54.30 -37.33
N ASP A 561 -56.88 -54.67 -37.79
CA ASP A 561 -56.63 -55.95 -38.48
C ASP A 561 -57.04 -57.13 -37.58
N SER A 562 -57.74 -58.10 -38.15
CA SER A 562 -58.06 -59.38 -37.52
C SER A 562 -56.84 -60.29 -37.36
N ASN A 563 -56.93 -61.33 -36.52
CA ASN A 563 -55.84 -62.29 -36.33
C ASN A 563 -55.40 -62.97 -37.65
N GLY A 564 -56.35 -63.26 -38.55
CA GLY A 564 -56.07 -63.82 -39.87
C GLY A 564 -55.30 -62.86 -40.78
N GLU A 565 -55.67 -61.57 -40.77
CA GLU A 565 -54.99 -60.52 -41.54
C GLU A 565 -53.57 -60.28 -41.02
N LEU A 566 -53.37 -60.28 -39.70
CA LEU A 566 -52.04 -60.18 -39.10
C LEU A 566 -51.15 -61.38 -39.47
N GLN A 567 -51.70 -62.60 -39.45
CA GLN A 567 -50.95 -63.79 -39.85
C GLN A 567 -50.63 -63.77 -41.36
N GLN A 568 -51.56 -63.33 -42.20
CA GLN A 568 -51.33 -63.15 -43.64
C GLN A 568 -50.26 -62.09 -43.90
N ARG A 569 -50.30 -60.97 -43.18
CA ARG A 569 -49.30 -59.89 -43.24
C ARG A 569 -47.91 -60.43 -42.89
N LEU A 570 -47.79 -61.18 -41.80
CA LEU A 570 -46.55 -61.83 -41.38
C LEU A 570 -46.04 -62.85 -42.41
N ASN A 571 -46.95 -63.65 -42.98
CA ASN A 571 -46.60 -64.64 -44.01
C ASN A 571 -46.10 -63.98 -45.30
N SER A 572 -46.66 -62.83 -45.68
CA SER A 572 -46.26 -62.05 -46.87
C SER A 572 -44.88 -61.38 -46.75
N MET A 573 -44.39 -61.19 -45.52
CA MET A 573 -43.09 -60.56 -45.30
C MET A 573 -41.96 -61.54 -45.59
N PRO A 574 -40.93 -61.16 -46.36
CA PRO A 574 -39.77 -62.02 -46.58
C PRO A 574 -38.93 -62.18 -45.30
N SER A 575 -38.36 -63.36 -45.10
CA SER A 575 -37.46 -63.65 -43.96
C SER A 575 -36.10 -62.95 -44.12
N ASP A 576 -35.66 -62.72 -45.36
CA ASP A 576 -34.46 -61.93 -45.64
C ASP A 576 -34.68 -60.45 -45.34
N LEU A 577 -33.82 -59.87 -44.50
CA LEU A 577 -33.94 -58.49 -44.04
C LEU A 577 -33.86 -57.48 -45.19
N MET A 578 -33.06 -57.73 -46.23
CA MET A 578 -32.93 -56.81 -47.37
C MET A 578 -34.16 -56.84 -48.26
N LEU A 579 -34.71 -58.03 -48.50
CA LEU A 579 -35.99 -58.16 -49.18
C LEU A 579 -37.10 -57.51 -48.37
N LEU A 580 -37.07 -57.60 -47.04
CA LEU A 580 -38.06 -56.95 -46.17
C LEU A 580 -37.98 -55.43 -46.32
N TYR A 581 -36.78 -54.86 -46.31
CA TYR A 581 -36.60 -53.42 -46.58
C TYR A 581 -37.08 -53.02 -47.96
N LYS A 582 -36.73 -53.80 -48.99
CA LYS A 582 -37.16 -53.53 -50.38
C LYS A 582 -38.68 -53.54 -50.49
N ASP A 583 -39.34 -54.52 -49.88
CA ASP A 583 -40.79 -54.65 -49.84
C ASP A 583 -41.44 -53.49 -49.06
N MET A 584 -40.92 -53.15 -47.87
CA MET A 584 -41.38 -51.99 -47.09
C MET A 584 -41.24 -50.68 -47.88
N TRP A 585 -40.12 -50.50 -48.58
CA TRP A 585 -39.86 -49.34 -49.42
C TRP A 585 -40.83 -49.24 -50.59
N GLN A 586 -41.09 -50.36 -51.28
CA GLN A 586 -42.03 -50.41 -52.41
C GLN A 586 -43.48 -50.16 -51.98
N ARG A 587 -43.86 -50.55 -50.75
CA ARG A 587 -45.20 -50.32 -50.19
C ARG A 587 -45.39 -48.89 -49.66
N SER A 588 -44.31 -48.19 -49.28
CA SER A 588 -44.36 -46.80 -48.79
C SER A 588 -44.44 -45.80 -49.95
N ASN A 589 -45.58 -45.75 -50.64
CA ASN A 589 -45.87 -44.69 -51.62
C ASN A 589 -46.42 -43.38 -50.99
N GLU A 590 -46.63 -43.33 -49.66
CA GLU A 590 -47.19 -42.15 -48.97
C GLU A 590 -46.32 -41.56 -47.82
N ASP A 591 -45.34 -42.29 -47.26
CA ASP A 591 -44.50 -41.82 -46.14
C ASP A 591 -43.02 -41.63 -46.53
N HIS A 592 -42.76 -40.73 -47.48
CA HIS A 592 -41.45 -40.63 -48.13
C HIS A 592 -40.28 -40.23 -47.21
N GLU A 593 -40.48 -39.40 -46.17
CA GLU A 593 -39.34 -38.81 -45.42
C GLU A 593 -38.89 -39.63 -44.19
N ILE A 594 -39.82 -40.19 -43.42
CA ILE A 594 -39.49 -40.95 -42.20
C ILE A 594 -38.85 -42.30 -42.54
N TYR A 595 -39.36 -42.96 -43.59
CA TYR A 595 -38.77 -44.20 -44.08
C TYR A 595 -37.49 -43.94 -44.87
N LYS A 596 -37.33 -42.83 -45.61
CA LYS A 596 -36.01 -42.46 -46.19
C LYS A 596 -34.91 -42.35 -45.15
N THR A 597 -35.15 -41.57 -44.10
CA THR A 597 -34.14 -41.28 -43.07
C THR A 597 -33.79 -42.54 -42.27
N LYS A 598 -34.78 -43.38 -41.94
CA LYS A 598 -34.55 -44.67 -41.26
C LYS A 598 -33.92 -45.71 -42.19
N SER A 599 -34.33 -45.76 -43.46
CA SER A 599 -33.78 -46.70 -44.44
C SER A 599 -32.33 -46.38 -44.77
N TYR A 600 -31.94 -45.10 -44.88
CA TYR A 600 -30.53 -44.70 -44.96
C TYR A 600 -29.70 -45.29 -43.80
N TRP A 601 -30.22 -45.17 -42.59
CA TRP A 601 -29.61 -45.74 -41.38
C TRP A 601 -29.48 -47.27 -41.43
N TYR A 602 -30.50 -47.97 -41.92
CA TYR A 602 -30.51 -49.42 -42.00
C TYR A 602 -29.72 -50.00 -43.18
N PHE A 603 -29.75 -49.33 -44.34
CA PHE A 603 -28.87 -49.64 -45.47
C PHE A 603 -27.40 -49.44 -45.08
N ASN A 604 -27.09 -48.43 -44.26
CA ASN A 604 -25.74 -48.28 -43.69
C ASN A 604 -25.34 -49.40 -42.72
N ILE A 605 -26.29 -50.10 -42.10
CA ILE A 605 -26.02 -51.27 -41.23
C ILE A 605 -25.84 -52.55 -42.06
N TYR A 606 -26.49 -52.68 -43.23
CA TYR A 606 -26.55 -53.95 -43.96
C TYR A 606 -25.76 -53.98 -45.27
N LEU A 607 -25.68 -52.87 -46.01
CA LEU A 607 -25.36 -52.86 -47.45
C LEU A 607 -23.94 -52.47 -47.87
N VAL A 608 -22.92 -52.57 -47.00
CA VAL A 608 -21.53 -52.43 -47.47
C VAL A 608 -20.59 -53.37 -46.73
#